data_AF-A0A7W5K7E6-F1
#
_entry.id   AF-A0A7W5K7E6-F1
#
_cell.length_a   1.000
_cell.length_b   1.000
_cell.length_c   1.000
_cell.angle_alpha   90.00
_cell.angle_beta   90.00
_cell.angle_gamma   90.00
#
_symmetry.space_group_name_H-M   'P 1'
#
loop_
_entity.id
_entity.type
_entity.pdbx_description
1 polymer ?
#
loop_
_entity_poly.entity_id
_entity_poly.type
_entity_poly.pdbx_seq_one_letter_code
_entity_poly.pdbx_strand_id
1 'polypeptide(L)' 'MNELTSTQAYWLGHLFHASSRQLALSEYAEEQRLALAALLAWEQRLAVQGVPVPPRHRPLRFVAVEVAR' A
#
# COMPACT_ATOMS: atom_id res chain seq x y z
N MET A 1 0.41 17.74 -18.00
CA MET A 1 -0.30 16.89 -17.02
C MET A 1 -0.42 15.52 -17.66
N ASN A 2 0.29 14.50 -17.16
CA ASN A 2 0.06 13.14 -17.65
C ASN A 2 -1.24 12.64 -17.04
N GLU A 3 -2.22 12.33 -17.87
CA GLU A 3 -3.46 11.69 -17.43
C GLU A 3 -3.15 10.28 -16.92
N LEU A 4 -3.79 9.90 -15.82
CA LEU A 4 -3.68 8.55 -15.28
C LEU A 4 -4.54 7.60 -16.12
N THR A 5 -3.98 6.45 -16.47
CA THR A 5 -4.79 5.33 -16.97
C THR A 5 -5.79 4.89 -15.90
N SER A 6 -6.92 4.29 -16.31
CA SER A 6 -7.93 3.79 -15.37
C SER A 6 -7.34 2.82 -14.34
N THR A 7 -6.38 1.98 -14.75
CA THR A 7 -5.70 1.05 -13.84
C THR A 7 -4.80 1.78 -12.84
N GLN A 8 -4.05 2.81 -13.26
CA GLN A 8 -3.25 3.62 -12.34
C GLN A 8 -4.16 4.35 -11.34
N ALA A 9 -5.25 4.95 -11.81
CA ALA A 9 -6.21 5.65 -10.94
C ALA A 9 -6.85 4.70 -9.92
N TYR A 10 -7.23 3.49 -10.34
CA TYR A 10 -7.77 2.45 -9.47
C TYR A 10 -6.80 2.09 -8.33
N TRP A 11 -5.55 1.75 -8.66
CA TRP A 11 -4.57 1.37 -7.64
C TRP A 11 -4.14 2.55 -6.77
N LEU A 12 -4.01 3.73 -7.35
CA LEU A 12 -3.70 4.94 -6.60
C LEU A 12 -4.81 5.26 -5.59
N GLY A 13 -6.08 5.08 -5.97
CA GLY A 13 -7.22 5.22 -5.06
C GLY A 13 -7.14 4.28 -3.86
N HIS A 14 -6.76 3.02 -4.07
CA HIS A 14 -6.54 2.07 -2.98
C HIS A 14 -5.40 2.48 -2.04
N LEU A 15 -4.27 2.95 -2.58
CA LEU A 15 -3.15 3.43 -1.77
C LEU A 15 -3.54 4.66 -0.94
N PHE A 16 -4.29 5.60 -1.51
CA PHE A 16 -4.80 6.77 -0.79
C PHE A 16 -5.81 6.39 0.29
N HIS A 17 -6.71 5.45 0.00
CA HIS A 17 -7.69 4.99 0.98
C HIS A 17 -7.02 4.27 2.16
N ALA A 18 -5.99 3.46 1.91
CA ALA A 18 -5.19 2.86 2.99
C ALA A 18 -4.49 3.92 3.84
N SER A 19 -3.87 4.92 3.19
CA SER A 19 -3.14 5.99 3.87
C SER A 19 -4.05 6.93 4.67
N SER A 20 -5.22 7.31 4.13
CA SER A 20 -6.20 8.16 4.82
C SER A 20 -6.76 7.50 6.08
N ARG A 21 -6.84 6.17 6.09
CA ARG A 21 -7.23 5.36 7.24
C ARG A 21 -6.06 4.97 8.14
N GLN A 22 -4.84 5.38 7.80
CA GLN A 22 -3.61 5.03 8.52
C GLN A 22 -3.44 3.52 8.72
N LEU A 23 -3.85 2.71 7.73
CA LEU A 23 -3.73 1.25 7.79
C LEU A 23 -2.43 0.77 7.17
N ALA A 24 -1.84 -0.29 7.73
CA ALA A 24 -0.80 -1.00 7.01
C ALA A 24 -1.40 -1.63 5.74
N LEU A 25 -0.65 -1.64 4.63
CA LEU A 25 -1.15 -2.22 3.37
C LEU A 25 -1.56 -3.69 3.50
N SER A 26 -0.99 -4.45 4.44
CA SER A 26 -1.40 -5.82 4.73
C SER A 26 -2.81 -5.89 5.30
N GLU A 27 -3.11 -5.07 6.31
CA GLU A 27 -4.43 -4.99 6.95
C GLU A 27 -5.47 -4.51 5.93
N TYR A 28 -5.13 -3.46 5.18
CA TYR A 28 -6.00 -2.94 4.13
C TYR A 28 -6.27 -3.98 3.03
N ALA A 29 -5.25 -4.76 2.63
CA ALA A 29 -5.40 -5.81 1.62
C ALA A 29 -6.40 -6.88 2.08
N GLU A 30 -6.33 -7.29 3.34
CA GLU A 30 -7.25 -8.26 3.92
C GLU A 30 -8.69 -7.73 3.93
N GLU A 31 -8.90 -6.50 4.43
CA GLU A 31 -10.23 -5.88 4.47
C GLU A 31 -10.87 -5.74 3.10
N GLN A 32 -10.09 -5.34 2.10
CA GLN A 32 -10.57 -5.10 0.73
C GLN A 32 -10.53 -6.35 -0.14
N ARG A 33 -10.10 -7.50 0.40
CA ARG A 33 -9.92 -8.77 -0.34
C ARG A 33 -9.03 -8.62 -1.57
N LEU A 34 -7.97 -7.83 -1.43
CA LEU A 34 -6.96 -7.60 -2.45
C LEU A 34 -5.70 -8.42 -2.16
N ALA A 35 -4.97 -8.78 -3.22
CA ALA A 35 -3.64 -9.34 -3.04
C ALA A 35 -2.67 -8.23 -2.57
N LEU A 36 -2.05 -8.40 -1.41
CA LEU A 36 -1.02 -7.49 -0.91
C LEU A 36 0.10 -7.28 -1.93
N ALA A 37 0.51 -8.36 -2.62
CA ALA A 37 1.53 -8.28 -3.67
C ALA A 37 1.13 -7.32 -4.80
N ALA A 38 -0.16 -7.25 -5.16
CA ALA A 38 -0.63 -6.33 -6.18
C ALA A 38 -0.51 -4.86 -5.73
N LEU A 39 -0.90 -4.56 -4.48
CA LEU A 39 -0.75 -3.22 -3.91
C LEU A 39 0.72 -2.77 -3.88
N LEU A 40 1.62 -3.66 -3.46
CA LEU A 40 3.06 -3.38 -3.42
C LEU A 40 3.65 -3.17 -4.82
N ALA A 41 3.27 -4.02 -5.78
CA ALA A 41 3.75 -3.91 -7.15
C ALA A 41 3.29 -2.59 -7.80
N TRP A 42 2.03 -2.19 -7.56
CA TRP A 42 1.49 -0.95 -8.11
C TRP A 42 2.01 0.30 -7.41
N GLU A 43 2.22 0.27 -6.10
CA GLU A 43 2.94 1.34 -5.39
C GLU A 43 4.30 1.60 -6.03
N GLN A 44 5.10 0.55 -6.23
CA GLN A 44 6.41 0.67 -6.85
C GLN A 44 6.34 1.16 -8.31
N ARG A 45 5.40 0.63 -9.08
CA ARG A 45 5.21 1.02 -10.49
C ARG A 45 4.83 2.49 -10.63
N LEU A 46 3.87 2.96 -9.82
CA LEU A 46 3.43 4.34 -9.81
C LEU A 46 4.59 5.28 -9.44
N ALA A 47 5.36 4.93 -8.40
CA ALA A 47 6.54 5.71 -8.00
C ALA A 47 7.60 5.80 -9.11
N VAL A 48 7.90 4.69 -9.81
CA VAL A 48 8.86 4.68 -10.94
C VAL A 48 8.36 5.52 -12.12
N GLN A 49 7.05 5.57 -12.33
CA GLN A 49 6.42 6.39 -13.37
C GLN A 49 6.31 7.87 -12.98
N GLY A 50 6.82 8.27 -11.81
CA GLY A 50 6.77 9.63 -11.30
C GLY A 50 5.37 10.05 -10.82
N VAL A 51 4.46 9.10 -10.61
CA VAL A 51 3.15 9.38 -10.01
C VAL A 51 3.34 9.46 -8.50
N PRO A 52 2.97 10.59 -7.85
CA PRO A 52 3.06 10.72 -6.40
C PRO A 52 2.19 9.66 -5.71
N VAL A 53 2.81 8.86 -4.85
CA VAL A 53 2.14 7.87 -4.00
C VAL A 53 2.09 8.38 -2.56
N PRO A 54 1.00 8.12 -1.81
CA PRO A 54 0.88 8.57 -0.43
C PRO A 54 1.88 7.83 0.49
N PRO A 55 2.28 8.44 1.61
CA PRO A 55 3.16 7.79 2.57
C PRO A 55 2.47 6.55 3.16
N ARG A 56 3.25 5.47 3.28
CA ARG A 56 2.77 4.24 3.90
C ARG A 56 2.70 4.39 5.41
N HIS A 57 1.59 3.97 5.99
CA HIS A 57 1.56 3.65 7.41
C HIS A 57 2.36 2.35 7.65
N ARG A 58 3.40 2.45 8.47
CA ARG A 58 4.21 1.32 8.93
C ARG A 58 4.17 1.32 10.44
N PRO A 59 3.28 0.54 11.08
CA PRO A 59 3.29 0.43 12.53
C PRO A 59 4.64 -0.16 12.97
N LEU A 60 5.13 0.22 14.14
CA LEU A 60 6.39 -0.28 14.69
C LEU A 60 6.31 -1.81 14.81
N ARG A 61 7.15 -2.53 14.04
CA ARG A 61 7.06 -3.99 13.85
C ARG A 61 7.95 -4.81 14.79
N PHE A 62 8.58 -4.18 15.77
CA PHE A 62 9.36 -4.94 16.75
C PHE A 62 8.43 -5.54 17.79
N VAL A 63 7.95 -6.76 17.51
CA VAL A 63 7.41 -7.66 18.53
C VAL A 63 8.58 -8.41 19.15
N ALA A 64 8.71 -8.33 20.48
CA ALA A 64 9.62 -9.20 21.20
C ALA A 64 9.16 -10.66 21.00
N VAL A 65 9.98 -11.46 20.35
CA VAL A 65 9.74 -12.90 20.19
C VAL A 65 10.53 -13.61 21.28
N GLU A 66 9.82 -14.18 22.26
CA GLU A 66 10.46 -15.10 23.20
C GLU A 66 10.81 -16.40 22.46
N VAL A 67 12.10 -16.72 22.40
CA VAL A 67 12.56 -18.01 21.90
C VAL A 67 12.58 -18.98 23.08
N ALA A 68 11.63 -19.91 23.12
CA ALA A 68 11.70 -21.03 24.04
C ALA A 68 12.91 -21.91 23.68
N ARG A 69 13.78 -22.16 24.65
CA ARG A 69 14.99 -22.98 24.52
C ARG A 69 14.69 -24.45 24.74
#